data_AF-A0A6S7KFU1-F1
#
_entry.id   AF-A0A6S7KFU1-F1
#
_cell.length_a   1.000
_cell.length_b   1.000
_cell.length_c   1.000
_cell.angle_alpha   90.00
_cell.angle_beta   90.00
_cell.angle_gamma   90.00
#
_symmetry.space_group_name_H-M   'P 1'
#
loop_
_entity.id
_entity.type
_entity.pdbx_description
1 polymer ?
#
loop_
_entity_poly.entity_id
_entity_poly.type
_entity_poly.pdbx_seq_one_letter_code
_entity_poly.pdbx_strand_id
1 'polypeptide(L)'
;MAPGVFITCPDIMEPFSLKDSDWDFEKTPGITAIAHPSPIEIGTTHGVFILAEKPHVNCANHSELPSVTQSTCIQFLHKPSKERMHDANAVFLIANDEYVYTDGEFYMDWATTAKLVKLYQKLSPLGCEIDAFGDFLQALGENSNKEYCKNVANVVQVVPKLVETREKFYDELQGTQFNVLLFNKSKFYHIGTMTEYIEAFCDNLVM
;
A
#
# COMPACT_ATOMS: atom_id res chain seq x y z
N MET A 1 -13.86 7.92 16.25
CA MET A 1 -13.53 7.46 14.90
C MET A 1 -14.72 7.68 14.00
N ALA A 2 -14.55 8.41 12.91
CA ALA A 2 -15.51 8.42 11.81
C ALA A 2 -15.70 6.98 11.30
N PRO A 3 -16.92 6.59 10.89
CA PRO A 3 -17.18 5.25 10.40
C PRO A 3 -16.31 4.97 9.16
N GLY A 4 -15.76 3.76 9.10
CA GLY A 4 -14.94 3.30 7.99
C GLY A 4 -14.52 1.84 8.17
N VAL A 5 -13.68 1.37 7.27
CA VAL A 5 -13.18 -0.01 7.26
C VAL A 5 -11.66 0.03 7.27
N PHE A 6 -11.06 -0.68 8.21
CA PHE A 6 -9.62 -0.89 8.27
C PHE A 6 -9.31 -2.30 7.75
N ILE A 7 -8.52 -2.40 6.68
CA ILE A 7 -8.15 -3.66 6.02
C ILE A 7 -6.77 -4.06 6.51
N THR A 8 -6.68 -5.24 7.12
CA THR A 8 -5.43 -5.79 7.69
C THR A 8 -5.08 -7.11 7.02
N CYS A 9 -3.79 -7.45 7.02
CA CYS A 9 -3.33 -8.79 6.65
C CYS A 9 -3.21 -9.66 7.91
N PRO A 10 -3.61 -10.95 7.87
CA PRO A 10 -3.56 -11.81 9.05
C PRO A 10 -2.18 -12.43 9.33
N ASP A 11 -1.26 -12.35 8.38
CA ASP A 11 0.06 -12.99 8.38
C ASP A 11 1.21 -11.99 8.47
N ILE A 12 0.96 -10.81 9.03
CA ILE A 12 1.98 -9.75 9.21
C ILE A 12 2.14 -9.35 10.67
N MET A 13 3.32 -8.85 11.00
CA MET A 13 3.59 -8.15 12.24
C MET A 13 4.31 -6.84 11.95
N GLU A 14 3.77 -5.75 12.49
CA GLU A 14 4.28 -4.41 12.25
C GLU A 14 4.52 -3.66 13.56
N PRO A 15 5.72 -3.75 14.16
CA PRO A 15 6.08 -2.84 15.23
C PRO A 15 6.40 -1.45 14.67
N PHE A 16 5.77 -0.42 15.23
CA PHE A 16 5.97 0.97 14.82
C PHE A 16 6.01 1.93 16.02
N SER A 17 6.63 3.09 15.81
CA SER A 17 6.64 4.22 16.75
C SER A 17 5.71 5.33 16.27
N LEU A 18 4.85 5.81 17.17
CA LEU A 18 3.97 6.97 16.96
C LEU A 18 4.43 8.21 17.74
N LYS A 19 5.67 8.22 18.24
CA LYS A 19 6.19 9.35 19.01
C LYS A 19 6.24 10.60 18.14
N ASP A 20 5.83 11.73 18.71
CA ASP A 20 5.97 13.08 18.13
C ASP A 20 5.33 13.23 16.74
N SER A 21 4.19 12.58 16.51
CA SER A 21 3.53 12.58 15.20
C SER A 21 2.05 12.97 15.27
N ASP A 22 1.67 13.95 14.45
CA ASP A 22 0.29 14.43 14.26
C ASP A 22 -0.31 13.80 12.99
N TRP A 23 -0.76 12.55 13.11
CA TRP A 23 -1.40 11.80 12.03
C TRP A 23 -2.86 11.49 12.39
N ASP A 24 -3.70 11.40 11.38
CA ASP A 24 -5.11 11.05 11.55
C ASP A 24 -5.68 10.52 10.23
N PHE A 25 -6.35 9.37 10.28
CA PHE A 25 -7.06 8.81 9.14
C PHE A 25 -8.22 9.70 8.67
N GLU A 26 -8.75 10.56 9.54
CA GLU A 26 -9.94 11.36 9.31
C GLU A 26 -9.66 12.75 8.73
N LYS A 27 -8.40 13.21 8.76
CA LYS A 27 -8.02 14.55 8.24
C LYS A 27 -8.33 14.70 6.75
N THR A 28 -8.27 13.60 6.00
CA THR A 28 -8.44 13.59 4.55
C THR A 28 -9.40 12.46 4.15
N PRO A 29 -10.40 12.73 3.30
CA PRO A 29 -11.33 11.70 2.82
C PRO A 29 -10.62 10.68 1.92
N GLY A 30 -11.33 9.61 1.59
CA GLY A 30 -10.89 8.58 0.65
C GLY A 30 -10.23 7.38 1.33
N ILE A 31 -9.09 6.96 0.77
CA ILE A 31 -8.31 5.82 1.24
C ILE A 31 -7.00 6.35 1.80
N THR A 32 -6.63 5.87 2.99
CA THR A 32 -5.38 6.19 3.66
C THR A 32 -4.64 4.90 3.97
N ALA A 33 -3.56 4.63 3.24
CA ALA A 33 -2.71 3.46 3.46
C ALA A 33 -1.60 3.76 4.48
N ILE A 34 -1.10 2.71 5.12
CA ILE A 34 0.14 2.73 5.90
C ILE A 34 1.26 2.22 5.00
N ALA A 35 2.41 2.88 5.08
CA ALA A 35 3.59 2.49 4.32
C ALA A 35 4.85 2.47 5.15
N HIS A 36 5.74 1.55 4.81
CA HIS A 36 6.99 1.30 5.54
C HIS A 36 8.19 1.53 4.60
N PRO A 37 9.28 2.15 5.08
CA PRO A 37 10.52 2.16 4.34
C PRO A 37 11.10 0.74 4.31
N SER A 38 11.11 0.12 3.13
CA SER A 38 11.62 -1.24 2.94
C SER A 38 12.75 -1.25 1.91
N PRO A 39 13.74 -2.15 2.05
CA PRO A 39 14.74 -2.35 1.02
C PRO A 39 14.08 -2.62 -0.33
N ILE A 40 14.69 -2.15 -1.42
CA ILE A 40 14.13 -2.25 -2.78
C ILE A 40 13.77 -3.69 -3.17
N GLU A 41 14.47 -4.70 -2.63
CA GLU A 41 14.15 -6.12 -2.81
C GLU A 41 12.72 -6.46 -2.36
N ILE A 42 12.29 -5.94 -1.21
CA ILE A 42 10.95 -6.20 -0.65
C ILE A 42 9.86 -5.61 -1.54
N GLY A 43 10.13 -4.48 -2.20
CA GLY A 43 9.23 -3.87 -3.17
C GLY A 43 8.88 -4.77 -4.36
N THR A 44 9.66 -5.82 -4.63
CA THR A 44 9.35 -6.78 -5.71
C THR A 44 8.25 -7.77 -5.35
N THR A 45 7.98 -7.95 -4.05
CA THR A 45 6.95 -8.87 -3.54
C THR A 45 5.77 -8.16 -2.89
N HIS A 46 5.86 -6.83 -2.74
CA HIS A 46 4.86 -5.97 -2.10
C HIS A 46 4.36 -4.88 -3.06
N GLY A 47 3.29 -4.20 -2.68
CA GLY A 47 2.89 -2.95 -3.28
C GLY A 47 3.88 -1.83 -2.98
N VAL A 48 4.03 -0.88 -3.91
CA VAL A 48 4.95 0.26 -3.79
C VAL A 48 4.19 1.56 -4.08
N PHE A 49 4.30 2.52 -3.16
CA PHE A 49 3.67 3.84 -3.31
C PHE A 49 4.59 4.81 -4.03
N ILE A 50 4.03 5.54 -4.99
CA ILE A 50 4.66 6.69 -5.63
C ILE A 50 4.03 7.94 -5.02
N LEU A 51 4.82 8.71 -4.28
CA LEU A 51 4.35 9.86 -3.53
C LEU A 51 4.41 11.15 -4.36
N ALA A 52 3.44 12.05 -4.15
CA ALA A 52 3.40 13.37 -4.79
C ALA A 52 4.62 14.21 -4.40
N GLU A 53 4.92 14.22 -3.10
CA GLU A 53 6.11 14.82 -2.54
C GLU A 53 7.04 13.72 -2.04
N LYS A 54 8.35 13.92 -2.19
CA LYS A 54 9.38 13.01 -1.70
C LYS A 54 9.97 13.54 -0.39
N PRO A 55 9.40 13.18 0.77
CA PRO A 55 9.84 13.77 2.04
C PRO A 55 11.27 13.36 2.46
N HIS A 56 11.88 12.34 1.84
CA HIS A 56 13.11 11.70 2.34
C HIS A 56 14.18 11.47 1.26
N VAL A 57 14.48 12.49 0.45
CA VAL A 57 15.59 12.41 -0.50
C VAL A 57 16.93 12.48 0.26
N ASN A 58 17.68 11.37 0.29
CA ASN A 58 19.05 11.25 0.83
C ASN A 58 19.17 11.48 2.34
N CYS A 59 18.47 10.66 3.14
CA CYS A 59 18.67 10.65 4.59
C CYS A 59 19.98 9.94 4.95
N ALA A 60 20.75 10.49 5.90
CA ALA A 60 22.01 9.87 6.29
C ALA A 60 21.78 8.56 7.08
N ASN A 61 20.63 8.44 7.74
CA ASN A 61 20.21 7.25 8.48
C ASN A 61 18.69 7.31 8.82
N HIS A 62 18.15 6.19 9.29
CA HIS A 62 16.73 6.07 9.71
C HIS A 62 16.34 6.98 10.89
N SER A 63 17.29 7.42 11.72
CA SER A 63 16.97 8.23 12.92
C SER A 63 16.59 9.67 12.60
N GLU A 64 16.99 10.17 11.42
CA GLU A 64 16.64 11.50 10.91
C GLU A 64 15.21 11.58 10.39
N LEU A 65 14.56 10.43 10.19
CA LEU A 65 13.18 10.39 9.74
C LEU A 65 12.23 10.71 10.91
N PRO A 66 11.19 11.53 10.71
CA PRO A 66 10.10 11.67 11.69
C PRO A 66 9.36 10.33 11.81
N SER A 67 8.80 10.01 12.99
CA SER A 67 8.18 8.70 13.23
C SER A 67 7.06 8.37 12.24
N VAL A 68 6.18 9.35 11.97
CA VAL A 68 5.12 9.26 10.97
C VAL A 68 5.09 10.55 10.14
N THR A 69 4.95 10.41 8.81
CA THR A 69 4.69 11.53 7.88
C THR A 69 3.45 11.25 7.06
N GLN A 70 2.56 12.24 6.89
CA GLN A 70 1.42 12.11 5.99
C GLN A 70 1.79 12.65 4.60
N SER A 71 1.46 11.90 3.55
CA SER A 71 1.68 12.27 2.15
C SER A 71 0.48 11.87 1.27
N THR A 72 0.51 12.29 0.02
CA THR A 72 -0.44 11.87 -1.03
C THR A 72 0.26 10.91 -1.98
N CYS A 73 -0.43 9.84 -2.38
CA CYS A 73 0.06 8.90 -3.37
C CYS A 73 -0.52 9.23 -4.75
N ILE A 74 0.36 9.38 -5.74
CA ILE A 74 0.00 9.68 -7.13
C ILE A 74 -0.15 8.41 -7.97
N GLN A 75 0.48 7.30 -7.57
CA GLN A 75 0.36 6.01 -8.23
C GLN A 75 0.77 4.89 -7.28
N PHE A 76 0.10 3.74 -7.36
CA PHE A 76 0.51 2.51 -6.68
C PHE A 76 0.94 1.46 -7.69
N LEU A 77 2.03 0.76 -7.39
CA LEU A 77 2.57 -0.33 -8.19
C LEU A 77 2.43 -1.64 -7.41
N HIS A 78 1.67 -2.60 -7.93
CA HIS A 78 1.52 -3.87 -7.23
C HIS A 78 2.60 -4.87 -7.67
N LYS A 79 3.54 -5.19 -6.77
CA LYS A 79 4.66 -6.14 -6.98
C LYS A 79 5.51 -5.81 -8.23
N PRO A 80 6.03 -4.57 -8.35
CA PRO A 80 6.82 -4.14 -9.52
C PRO A 80 8.21 -4.79 -9.59
N SER A 81 8.85 -4.73 -10.77
CA SER A 81 10.29 -4.97 -10.87
C SER A 81 11.08 -3.80 -10.30
N LYS A 82 12.37 -4.03 -9.99
CA LYS A 82 13.28 -2.95 -9.58
C LYS A 82 13.40 -1.87 -10.64
N GLU A 83 13.52 -2.22 -11.92
CA GLU A 83 13.59 -1.21 -12.99
C GLU A 83 12.32 -0.36 -13.00
N ARG A 84 11.15 -0.98 -12.85
CA ARG A 84 9.87 -0.25 -12.79
C ARG A 84 9.82 0.71 -11.61
N MET A 85 10.38 0.35 -10.45
CA MET A 85 10.48 1.24 -9.29
C MET A 85 11.39 2.45 -9.56
N HIS A 86 12.53 2.25 -10.24
CA HIS A 86 13.39 3.37 -10.66
C HIS A 86 12.70 4.26 -11.69
N ASP A 87 12.08 3.68 -12.72
CA ASP A 87 11.37 4.41 -13.77
C ASP A 87 10.19 5.22 -13.23
N ALA A 88 9.52 4.69 -12.20
CA ALA A 88 8.46 5.39 -11.48
C ALA A 88 8.96 6.47 -10.52
N ASN A 89 10.29 6.59 -10.36
CA ASN A 89 10.91 7.46 -9.37
C ASN A 89 10.43 7.12 -7.94
N ALA A 90 10.20 5.84 -7.63
CA ALA A 90 9.77 5.36 -6.31
C ALA A 90 10.91 5.33 -5.28
N VAL A 91 12.13 5.18 -5.78
CA VAL A 91 13.32 4.87 -4.96
C VAL A 91 13.84 6.12 -4.26
N PHE A 92 14.29 5.94 -3.03
CA PHE A 92 15.03 6.93 -2.23
C PHE A 92 16.17 6.24 -1.49
N LEU A 93 17.08 7.04 -0.93
CA LEU A 93 18.29 6.54 -0.28
C LEU A 93 18.26 6.80 1.22
N ILE A 94 18.62 5.78 2.00
CA ILE A 94 18.96 5.88 3.42
C ILE A 94 20.37 5.29 3.59
N ALA A 95 21.33 6.08 4.08
CA ALA A 95 22.72 5.65 4.24
C ALA A 95 23.38 5.09 2.97
N ASN A 96 22.94 5.55 1.78
CA ASN A 96 23.30 5.07 0.43
C ASN A 96 22.68 3.72 0.01
N ASP A 97 21.86 3.10 0.84
CA ASP A 97 21.07 1.92 0.47
C ASP A 97 19.74 2.34 -0.14
N GLU A 98 19.22 1.54 -1.08
CA GLU A 98 17.99 1.83 -1.82
C GLU A 98 16.74 1.32 -1.11
N TYR A 99 15.80 2.24 -0.89
CA TYR A 99 14.54 1.99 -0.23
C TYR A 99 13.35 2.42 -1.10
N VAL A 100 12.21 1.82 -0.81
CA VAL A 100 10.90 2.20 -1.32
C VAL A 100 9.87 2.16 -0.19
N TYR A 101 8.74 2.84 -0.38
CA TYR A 101 7.62 2.75 0.54
C TYR A 101 6.71 1.59 0.13
N THR A 102 6.67 0.54 0.94
CA THR A 102 5.83 -0.64 0.69
C THR A 102 4.52 -0.61 1.46
N ASP A 103 3.51 -1.30 0.97
CA ASP A 103 2.20 -1.43 1.61
C ASP A 103 2.22 -2.27 2.89
N GLY A 104 1.41 -1.83 3.85
CA GLY A 104 0.99 -2.57 5.04
C GLY A 104 -0.54 -2.64 5.05
N GLU A 105 -1.20 -1.98 6.00
CA GLU A 105 -2.66 -1.88 6.04
C GLU A 105 -3.22 -0.62 5.35
N PHE A 106 -4.54 -0.57 5.19
CA PHE A 106 -5.19 0.69 4.78
C PHE A 106 -6.59 0.88 5.37
N TYR A 107 -6.91 2.14 5.61
CA TYR A 107 -8.24 2.60 6.00
C TYR A 107 -8.99 3.11 4.77
N MET A 108 -10.28 2.77 4.68
CA MET A 108 -11.23 3.38 3.76
C MET A 108 -12.30 4.12 4.57
N ASP A 109 -12.54 5.38 4.21
CA ASP A 109 -13.66 6.11 4.78
C ASP A 109 -15.02 5.47 4.41
N TRP A 110 -16.07 5.85 5.13
CA TRP A 110 -17.41 5.32 4.84
C TRP A 110 -17.90 5.66 3.43
N ALA A 111 -17.58 6.84 2.90
CA ALA A 111 -18.02 7.25 1.58
C ALA A 111 -17.48 6.31 0.48
N THR A 112 -16.19 5.97 0.57
CA THR A 112 -15.51 5.03 -0.32
C THR A 112 -16.00 3.61 -0.11
N THR A 113 -16.12 3.18 1.16
CA THR A 113 -16.68 1.86 1.50
C THR A 113 -18.07 1.67 0.90
N ALA A 114 -18.94 2.69 1.01
CA ALA A 114 -20.30 2.65 0.49
C ALA A 114 -20.34 2.53 -1.04
N LYS A 115 -19.38 3.10 -1.77
CA LYS A 115 -19.23 2.88 -3.22
C LYS A 115 -18.95 1.40 -3.53
N LEU A 116 -17.98 0.81 -2.84
CA LEU A 116 -17.63 -0.60 -3.02
C LEU A 116 -18.78 -1.55 -2.68
N VAL A 117 -19.52 -1.28 -1.60
CA VAL A 117 -20.72 -2.07 -1.25
C VAL A 117 -21.78 -1.99 -2.34
N LYS A 118 -22.05 -0.79 -2.88
CA LYS A 118 -22.99 -0.60 -4.00
C LYS A 118 -22.52 -1.29 -5.27
N LEU A 119 -21.22 -1.27 -5.55
CA LEU A 119 -20.65 -1.97 -6.69
C LEU A 119 -20.82 -3.48 -6.51
N TYR A 120 -20.46 -4.03 -5.35
CA TYR A 120 -20.65 -5.44 -5.04
C TYR A 120 -22.12 -5.88 -5.20
N GLN A 121 -23.09 -5.08 -4.75
CA GLN A 121 -24.51 -5.37 -4.93
C GLN A 121 -24.91 -5.52 -6.41
N LYS A 122 -24.27 -4.79 -7.33
CA LYS A 122 -24.49 -4.91 -8.79
C LYS A 122 -23.77 -6.11 -9.40
N LEU A 123 -22.65 -6.53 -8.81
CA LEU A 123 -21.80 -7.59 -9.32
C LEU A 123 -22.06 -8.96 -8.69
N SER A 124 -22.78 -9.00 -7.57
CA SER A 124 -22.94 -10.20 -6.77
C SER A 124 -23.71 -11.32 -7.49
N PRO A 125 -23.25 -12.58 -7.42
CA PRO A 125 -21.99 -13.01 -6.82
C PRO A 125 -20.78 -12.64 -7.71
N LEU A 126 -19.65 -12.30 -7.09
CA LEU A 126 -18.40 -12.05 -7.83
C LEU A 126 -18.01 -13.32 -8.61
N GLY A 127 -17.73 -13.14 -9.91
CA GLY A 127 -17.35 -14.23 -10.80
C GLY A 127 -15.85 -14.50 -10.86
N CYS A 128 -15.05 -13.81 -10.04
CA CYS A 128 -13.60 -13.91 -9.98
C CYS A 128 -13.10 -13.40 -8.62
N GLU A 129 -11.86 -13.78 -8.27
CA GLU A 129 -11.16 -13.22 -7.12
C GLU A 129 -10.68 -11.80 -7.41
N ILE A 130 -10.75 -10.94 -6.40
CA ILE A 130 -10.35 -9.53 -6.45
C ILE A 130 -9.36 -9.29 -5.32
N ASP A 131 -8.21 -8.72 -5.65
CA ASP A 131 -7.12 -8.43 -4.71
C ASP A 131 -7.33 -7.04 -4.12
N ALA A 132 -7.35 -6.92 -2.78
CA ALA A 132 -7.59 -5.64 -2.13
C ALA A 132 -6.51 -4.58 -2.49
N PHE A 133 -5.25 -4.98 -2.60
CA PHE A 133 -4.14 -4.08 -2.93
C PHE A 133 -4.05 -3.90 -4.45
N GLY A 134 -4.00 -5.01 -5.18
CA GLY A 134 -3.88 -5.06 -6.62
C GLY A 134 -5.06 -4.44 -7.37
N ASP A 135 -6.28 -4.53 -6.83
CA ASP A 135 -7.47 -4.04 -7.53
C ASP A 135 -8.09 -2.79 -6.89
N PHE A 136 -7.91 -2.55 -5.58
CA PHE A 136 -8.38 -1.28 -5.01
C PHE A 136 -7.30 -0.20 -5.09
N LEU A 137 -6.08 -0.45 -4.63
CA LEU A 137 -5.06 0.60 -4.55
C LEU A 137 -4.49 0.99 -5.93
N GLN A 138 -4.34 0.05 -6.88
CA GLN A 138 -3.88 0.39 -8.24
C GLN A 138 -4.86 1.30 -9.01
N ALA A 139 -6.14 1.34 -8.61
CA ALA A 139 -7.13 2.24 -9.19
C ALA A 139 -7.01 3.70 -8.71
N LEU A 140 -6.16 3.95 -7.72
CA LEU A 140 -6.06 5.23 -7.03
C LEU A 140 -4.85 6.05 -7.45
N GLY A 141 -4.92 7.35 -7.18
CA GLY A 141 -3.89 8.31 -7.55
C GLY A 141 -4.12 8.90 -8.94
N GLU A 142 -3.64 10.12 -9.14
CA GLU A 142 -3.81 10.88 -10.39
C GLU A 142 -3.17 10.21 -11.60
N ASN A 143 -2.12 9.40 -11.38
CA ASN A 143 -1.40 8.66 -12.42
C ASN A 143 -1.79 7.17 -12.46
N SER A 144 -2.93 6.80 -11.85
CA SER A 144 -3.50 5.46 -12.00
C SER A 144 -3.81 5.15 -13.46
N ASN A 145 -3.69 3.88 -13.84
CA ASN A 145 -3.92 3.44 -15.22
C ASN A 145 -4.66 2.11 -15.24
N LYS A 146 -5.80 2.06 -15.94
CA LYS A 146 -6.62 0.87 -16.15
C LYS A 146 -5.88 -0.31 -16.80
N GLU A 147 -4.72 -0.10 -17.43
CA GLU A 147 -3.94 -1.20 -18.04
C GLU A 147 -3.56 -2.32 -17.05
N TYR A 148 -3.47 -2.05 -15.73
CA TYR A 148 -3.23 -3.12 -14.75
C TYR A 148 -4.36 -4.17 -14.73
N CYS A 149 -5.59 -3.82 -15.13
CA CYS A 149 -6.72 -4.74 -15.10
C CYS A 149 -6.48 -5.99 -15.98
N LYS A 150 -5.61 -5.86 -16.99
CA LYS A 150 -5.18 -6.93 -17.90
C LYS A 150 -3.96 -7.70 -17.38
N ASN A 151 -3.29 -7.21 -16.33
CA ASN A 151 -2.12 -7.87 -15.75
C ASN A 151 -2.55 -9.07 -14.91
N VAL A 152 -2.12 -10.25 -15.32
CA VAL A 152 -2.44 -11.53 -14.68
C VAL A 152 -1.25 -12.17 -13.95
N ALA A 153 -0.11 -11.48 -13.85
CA ALA A 153 1.11 -12.04 -13.27
C ALA A 153 0.92 -12.55 -11.82
N ASN A 154 0.06 -11.88 -11.04
CA ASN A 154 -0.21 -12.18 -9.63
C ASN A 154 -1.57 -12.87 -9.41
N VAL A 155 -2.22 -13.35 -10.47
CA VAL A 155 -3.55 -13.96 -10.39
C VAL A 155 -3.42 -15.47 -10.26
N VAL A 156 -3.99 -16.05 -9.20
CA VAL A 156 -3.98 -17.50 -8.98
C VAL A 156 -4.75 -18.24 -10.07
N GLN A 157 -5.91 -17.74 -10.45
CA GLN A 157 -6.74 -18.31 -11.52
C GLN A 157 -7.34 -17.24 -12.42
N VAL A 158 -6.93 -17.23 -13.69
CA VAL A 158 -7.51 -16.34 -14.70
C VAL A 158 -8.86 -16.89 -15.16
N VAL A 159 -9.91 -16.12 -14.94
CA VAL A 159 -11.27 -16.44 -15.37
C VAL A 159 -11.81 -15.38 -16.33
N PRO A 160 -12.75 -15.71 -17.24
CA PRO A 160 -13.19 -14.79 -18.30
C PRO A 160 -13.69 -13.43 -17.81
N LYS A 161 -14.29 -13.37 -16.61
CA LYS A 161 -14.84 -12.13 -16.03
C LYS A 161 -13.82 -11.24 -15.31
N LEU A 162 -12.56 -11.67 -15.20
CA LEU A 162 -11.58 -11.00 -14.36
C LEU A 162 -11.34 -9.54 -14.81
N VAL A 163 -10.97 -9.35 -16.07
CA VAL A 163 -10.65 -8.02 -16.61
C VAL A 163 -11.87 -7.10 -16.50
N GLU A 164 -13.04 -7.57 -16.95
CA GLU A 164 -14.30 -6.81 -16.87
C GLU A 164 -14.62 -6.40 -15.42
N THR A 165 -14.40 -7.29 -14.45
CA THR A 165 -14.68 -7.01 -13.04
C THR A 165 -13.69 -5.97 -12.50
N ARG A 166 -12.39 -6.12 -12.77
CA ARG A 166 -11.35 -5.17 -12.35
C ARG A 166 -11.56 -3.78 -12.93
N GLU A 167 -11.95 -3.68 -14.20
CA GLU A 167 -12.25 -2.39 -14.83
C GLU A 167 -13.41 -1.67 -14.14
N LYS A 168 -14.42 -2.40 -13.63
CA LYS A 168 -15.52 -1.80 -12.85
C LYS A 168 -15.07 -1.32 -11.48
N PHE A 169 -14.14 -2.02 -10.82
CA PHE A 169 -13.52 -1.52 -9.59
C PHE A 169 -12.69 -0.26 -9.87
N TYR A 170 -11.92 -0.26 -10.96
CA TYR A 170 -11.17 0.92 -11.41
C TYR A 170 -12.09 2.12 -11.61
N ASP A 171 -13.17 1.96 -12.40
CA ASP A 171 -14.09 3.05 -12.71
C ASP A 171 -14.81 3.61 -11.49
N GLU A 172 -15.07 2.77 -10.48
CA GLU A 172 -15.74 3.20 -9.24
C GLU A 172 -14.76 3.91 -8.27
N LEU A 173 -13.49 3.50 -8.26
CA LEU A 173 -12.48 3.99 -7.33
C LEU A 173 -11.65 5.16 -7.87
N GLN A 174 -11.46 5.26 -9.18
CA GLN A 174 -10.67 6.32 -9.81
C GLN A 174 -11.17 7.71 -9.34
N GLY A 175 -10.22 8.59 -9.01
CA GLY A 175 -10.51 9.92 -8.48
C GLY A 175 -10.87 9.95 -7.00
N THR A 176 -10.87 8.81 -6.30
CA THR A 176 -10.86 8.79 -4.84
C THR A 176 -9.49 9.27 -4.34
N GLN A 177 -9.50 10.16 -3.35
CA GLN A 177 -8.29 10.68 -2.72
C GLN A 177 -7.47 9.53 -2.11
N PHE A 178 -6.16 9.56 -2.35
CA PHE A 178 -5.25 8.53 -1.90
C PHE A 178 -4.14 9.10 -1.04
N ASN A 179 -4.24 8.85 0.26
CA ASN A 179 -3.30 9.33 1.26
C ASN A 179 -2.45 8.17 1.74
N VAL A 180 -1.26 8.48 2.23
CA VAL A 180 -0.36 7.50 2.82
C VAL A 180 0.25 8.05 4.09
N LEU A 181 0.23 7.25 5.16
CA LEU A 181 0.97 7.48 6.38
C LEU A 181 2.29 6.70 6.30
N LEU A 182 3.39 7.43 6.18
CA LEU A 182 4.74 6.88 6.11
C LEU A 182 5.22 6.61 7.53
N PHE A 183 5.18 5.35 7.95
CA PHE A 183 5.65 4.90 9.25
C PHE A 183 7.16 4.67 9.18
N ASN A 184 7.93 5.76 9.22
CA ASN A 184 9.36 5.69 8.98
C ASN A 184 10.14 4.97 10.09
N LYS A 185 9.57 4.93 11.30
CA LYS A 185 10.13 4.19 12.45
C LYS A 185 9.31 2.94 12.71
N SER A 186 9.31 2.06 11.73
CA SER A 186 8.63 0.77 11.78
C SER A 186 9.49 -0.35 11.21
N LYS A 187 9.09 -1.59 11.48
CA LYS A 187 9.52 -2.76 10.73
C LYS A 187 8.29 -3.49 10.23
N PHE A 188 8.45 -4.18 9.11
CA PHE A 188 7.42 -5.01 8.51
C PHE A 188 7.93 -6.44 8.45
N TYR A 189 7.23 -7.37 9.06
CA TYR A 189 7.53 -8.79 9.00
C TYR A 189 6.36 -9.54 8.37
N HIS A 190 6.65 -10.26 7.28
CA HIS A 190 5.76 -11.29 6.77
C HIS A 190 5.99 -12.58 7.57
N ILE A 191 4.92 -13.19 8.06
CA ILE A 191 4.93 -14.38 8.92
C ILE A 191 4.19 -15.52 8.20
N GLY A 192 4.78 -15.99 7.10
CA GLY A 192 4.30 -17.16 6.36
C GLY A 192 4.87 -18.49 6.89
N THR A 193 5.95 -18.44 7.67
CA THR A 193 6.72 -19.59 8.14
C THR A 193 7.17 -19.44 9.59
N MET A 194 7.48 -20.57 10.24
CA MET A 194 8.02 -20.56 11.60
C MET A 194 9.39 -19.90 11.70
N THR A 195 10.20 -19.94 10.63
CA THR A 195 11.50 -19.26 10.59
C THR A 195 11.31 -17.75 10.63
N GLU A 196 10.44 -17.20 9.77
CA GLU A 196 10.10 -15.77 9.77
C GLU A 196 9.54 -15.33 11.14
N TYR A 197 8.70 -16.16 11.77
CA TYR A 197 8.20 -15.89 13.12
C TYR A 197 9.34 -15.77 14.14
N ILE A 198 10.26 -16.74 14.18
CA ILE A 198 11.39 -16.73 15.12
C ILE A 198 12.29 -15.51 14.85
N GLU A 199 12.59 -15.23 13.58
CA GLU A 199 13.37 -14.07 13.18
C GLU A 199 12.74 -12.76 13.67
N ALA A 200 11.42 -12.59 13.52
CA ALA A 200 10.71 -11.40 13.98
C ALA A 200 10.82 -11.16 15.50
N PHE A 201 10.85 -12.23 16.31
CA PHE A 201 11.02 -12.12 17.78
C PHE A 201 12.47 -12.01 18.25
N CYS A 202 13.42 -12.47 17.43
CA CYS A 202 14.86 -12.41 17.73
C CYS A 202 15.54 -11.16 17.19
N ASP A 203 14.94 -10.51 16.20
CA ASP A 203 15.35 -9.17 15.78
C ASP A 203 15.04 -8.19 16.93
N ASN A 204 16.01 -7.35 17.30
CA ASN A 204 15.82 -6.38 18.38
C ASN A 204 14.63 -5.48 18.00
N LEU A 205 13.49 -5.70 18.66
CA LEU A 205 12.24 -4.98 18.45
C LEU A 205 12.44 -3.50 18.83
N VAL A 206 12.78 -2.70 17.82
CA VAL A 206 12.74 -1.23 17.72
C VAL A 206 13.30 -0.47 18.95
N MET A 207 14.52 0.08 18.80
CA MET A 207 15.02 1.18 19.65
C MET A 207 14.39 2.52 19.28
#